data_AF-A0A529LH99-F1
#
_entry.id   AF-A0A529LH99-F1
#
_cell.length_a   1.000
_cell.length_b   1.000
_cell.length_c   1.000
_cell.angle_alpha   90.00
_cell.angle_beta   90.00
_cell.angle_gamma   90.00
#
_symmetry.space_group_name_H-M   'P 1'
#
loop_
_entity.id
_entity.type
_entity.pdbx_description
1 polymer ?
#
loop_
_entity_poly.entity_id
_entity_poly.type
_entity_poly.pdbx_seq_one_letter_code
_entity_poly.pdbx_strand_id
1 'polypeptide(L)'
;MSVERILWEEDAAGVADLVRKGEVSAVELTDAAIARAEATRPDINATAEPLYDAARARAKTVDPSLPLAGVPFAIKDLGIAIRGVPTHGGSRIPAWLADVNSVLTDRYLAAGLIPIVTSTSPEHGLRLMTESRAFGITRNPWNTGHTSGGSSGGSAALVAAGVVPVAHASDGGGSIRVPAACTGLVGLKTSRGRTPLTPLVSESWYGMVVDHALTRSVRDCALLLDLTHGSDPLSPYAAPPPKGTFAAAAARDPGKLSLAVYRKSPLGLPPLACGAMDPKGADELIENLLDKLHLTPLLKLKPFFGQLMDKSLWFTHWPAIQNVSGQPSIALPVHVTD
;
A
#
# COMPACT_ATOMS: atom_id res chain seq x y z
N MET A 1 -18.23 -20.96 -5.58
CA MET A 1 -17.17 -20.50 -4.65
C MET A 1 -17.81 -19.47 -3.72
N SER A 2 -17.48 -19.40 -2.42
CA SER A 2 -18.07 -18.34 -1.57
C SER A 2 -17.48 -16.97 -1.95
N VAL A 3 -18.21 -15.88 -1.72
CA VAL A 3 -17.76 -14.52 -2.06
C VAL A 3 -16.49 -14.13 -1.29
N GLU A 4 -16.35 -14.62 -0.05
CA GLU A 4 -15.17 -14.42 0.80
C GLU A 4 -13.93 -15.10 0.23
N ARG A 5 -14.12 -16.26 -0.42
CA ARG A 5 -13.07 -17.01 -1.08
C ARG A 5 -12.69 -16.35 -2.42
N ILE A 6 -13.65 -15.81 -3.17
CA ILE A 6 -13.38 -15.01 -4.36
C ILE A 6 -12.47 -13.81 -4.01
N LEU A 7 -12.79 -13.05 -2.96
CA LEU A 7 -11.98 -11.90 -2.54
C LEU A 7 -10.56 -12.28 -2.09
N TRP A 8 -10.34 -13.53 -1.68
CA TRP A 8 -9.04 -14.06 -1.25
C TRP A 8 -8.23 -14.62 -2.41
N GLU A 9 -8.84 -15.48 -3.23
CA GLU A 9 -8.15 -16.29 -4.24
C GLU A 9 -8.02 -15.61 -5.59
N GLU A 10 -8.99 -14.78 -5.99
CA GLU A 10 -8.94 -14.06 -7.25
C GLU A 10 -8.18 -12.75 -7.11
N ASP A 11 -7.48 -12.34 -8.15
CA ASP A 11 -6.98 -10.97 -8.26
C ASP A 11 -8.09 -10.04 -8.80
N ALA A 12 -7.87 -8.73 -8.86
CA ALA A 12 -8.87 -7.75 -9.26
C ALA A 12 -9.43 -8.00 -10.66
N ALA A 13 -8.58 -8.39 -11.62
CA ALA A 13 -9.01 -8.75 -12.96
C ALA A 13 -9.92 -10.00 -12.94
N GLY A 14 -9.57 -11.02 -12.16
CA GLY A 14 -10.40 -12.22 -11.97
C GLY A 14 -11.76 -11.91 -11.33
N VAL A 15 -11.77 -11.09 -10.27
CA VAL A 15 -13.00 -10.62 -9.63
C VAL A 15 -13.91 -9.87 -10.63
N ALA A 16 -13.34 -8.96 -11.42
CA ALA A 16 -14.09 -8.20 -12.42
C ALA A 16 -14.71 -9.11 -13.50
N ASP A 17 -14.01 -10.17 -13.91
CA ASP A 17 -14.52 -11.12 -14.88
C ASP A 17 -15.67 -11.96 -14.33
N LEU A 18 -15.65 -12.32 -13.04
CA LEU A 18 -16.78 -13.00 -12.39
C LEU A 18 -18.01 -12.10 -12.32
N VAL A 19 -17.83 -10.80 -12.02
CA VAL A 19 -18.91 -9.81 -12.07
C VAL A 19 -19.48 -9.69 -13.49
N ARG A 20 -18.62 -9.61 -14.50
CA ARG A 20 -19.01 -9.49 -15.91
C ARG A 20 -19.82 -10.69 -16.40
N LYS A 21 -19.51 -11.89 -15.91
CA LYS A 21 -20.23 -13.14 -16.21
C LYS A 21 -21.52 -13.30 -15.40
N GLY A 22 -21.76 -12.44 -14.40
CA GLY A 22 -22.90 -12.55 -13.49
C GLY A 22 -22.77 -13.68 -12.46
N GLU A 23 -21.55 -14.18 -12.22
CA GLU A 23 -21.30 -15.25 -11.24
C GLU A 23 -21.31 -14.73 -9.79
N VAL A 24 -21.03 -13.44 -9.59
CA VAL A 24 -21.13 -12.71 -8.32
C VAL A 24 -21.50 -11.25 -8.60
N SER A 25 -22.29 -10.62 -7.74
CA SER A 25 -22.62 -9.21 -7.88
C SER A 25 -21.61 -8.27 -7.20
N ALA A 26 -21.52 -7.04 -7.70
CA ALA A 26 -20.72 -5.97 -7.07
C ALA A 26 -21.16 -5.69 -5.62
N VAL A 27 -22.46 -5.84 -5.33
CA VAL A 27 -23.02 -5.65 -3.98
C VAL A 27 -22.54 -6.73 -3.03
N GLU A 28 -22.62 -8.01 -3.44
CA GLU A 28 -22.12 -9.13 -2.63
C GLU A 28 -20.62 -8.99 -2.33
N LEU A 29 -19.81 -8.64 -3.33
CA LEU A 29 -18.39 -8.40 -3.15
C LEU A 29 -18.11 -7.24 -2.18
N THR A 30 -18.85 -6.15 -2.32
CA THR A 30 -18.70 -4.96 -1.47
C THR A 30 -19.07 -5.28 -0.02
N ASP A 31 -20.20 -5.94 0.21
CA ASP A 31 -20.63 -6.31 1.56
C ASP A 31 -19.68 -7.32 2.21
N ALA A 32 -19.18 -8.31 1.44
CA ALA A 32 -18.19 -9.25 1.94
C ALA A 32 -16.85 -8.58 2.31
N ALA A 33 -16.40 -7.63 1.49
CA ALA A 33 -15.19 -6.86 1.77
C ALA A 33 -15.34 -5.98 3.01
N ILE A 34 -16.50 -5.31 3.18
CA ILE A 34 -16.83 -4.53 4.38
C ILE A 34 -16.84 -5.42 5.62
N ALA A 35 -17.54 -6.56 5.58
CA ALA A 35 -17.61 -7.49 6.70
C ALA A 35 -16.21 -7.99 7.11
N ARG A 36 -15.34 -8.28 6.13
CA ARG A 36 -13.95 -8.68 6.41
C ARG A 36 -13.11 -7.52 6.97
N ALA A 37 -13.31 -6.30 6.49
CA ALA A 37 -12.63 -5.11 7.04
C ALA A 37 -12.98 -4.90 8.52
N GLU A 38 -14.26 -5.05 8.88
CA GLU A 38 -14.73 -4.93 10.25
C GLU A 38 -14.21 -6.07 11.14
N ALA A 39 -14.26 -7.31 10.65
CA ALA A 39 -13.81 -8.49 11.39
C ALA A 39 -12.31 -8.47 11.69
N THR A 40 -11.49 -7.98 10.75
CA THR A 40 -10.02 -7.93 10.91
C THR A 40 -9.51 -6.68 11.63
N ARG A 41 -10.38 -5.67 11.84
CA ARG A 41 -9.99 -4.39 12.44
C ARG A 41 -9.34 -4.50 13.81
N PRO A 42 -9.80 -5.32 14.77
CA PRO A 42 -9.19 -5.40 16.11
C PRO A 42 -7.72 -5.85 16.07
N ASP A 43 -7.38 -6.73 15.12
CA ASP A 43 -6.06 -7.34 15.02
C ASP A 43 -5.13 -6.53 14.11
N ILE A 44 -5.63 -6.03 12.98
CA ILE A 44 -4.80 -5.43 11.91
C ILE A 44 -4.83 -3.90 11.95
N ASN A 45 -5.98 -3.30 12.24
CA ASN A 45 -6.17 -1.85 12.34
C ASN A 45 -5.64 -1.05 11.13
N ALA A 46 -6.26 -1.26 9.96
CA ALA A 46 -5.82 -0.67 8.68
C ALA A 46 -6.79 0.36 8.05
N THR A 47 -7.93 0.62 8.69
CA THR A 47 -8.96 1.56 8.20
C THR A 47 -8.82 2.91 8.90
N ALA A 48 -8.65 3.99 8.13
CA ALA A 48 -8.72 5.35 8.62
C ALA A 48 -10.19 5.83 8.60
N GLU A 49 -10.81 5.90 7.41
CA GLU A 49 -12.24 6.21 7.26
C GLU A 49 -13.01 5.07 6.61
N PRO A 50 -14.13 4.61 7.20
CA PRO A 50 -15.05 3.71 6.51
C PRO A 50 -15.88 4.46 5.47
N LEU A 51 -15.98 3.92 4.25
CA LEU A 51 -16.76 4.49 3.14
C LEU A 51 -17.97 3.61 2.78
N TYR A 52 -18.45 2.81 3.73
CA TYR A 52 -19.34 1.67 3.49
C TYR A 52 -20.65 2.03 2.79
N ASP A 53 -21.31 3.11 3.21
CA ASP A 53 -22.59 3.51 2.60
C ASP A 53 -22.40 4.01 1.17
N ALA A 54 -21.36 4.82 0.92
CA ALA A 54 -21.00 5.28 -0.41
C ALA A 54 -20.59 4.11 -1.32
N ALA A 55 -19.86 3.13 -0.78
CA ALA A 55 -19.48 1.92 -1.49
C ALA A 55 -20.70 1.09 -1.90
N ARG A 56 -21.64 0.84 -0.98
CA ARG A 56 -22.89 0.13 -1.27
C ARG A 56 -23.76 0.85 -2.29
N ALA A 57 -23.84 2.18 -2.20
CA ALA A 57 -24.58 2.98 -3.18
C ALA A 57 -23.96 2.83 -4.58
N ARG A 58 -22.64 2.93 -4.67
CA ARG A 58 -21.90 2.76 -5.93
C ARG A 58 -22.00 1.34 -6.48
N ALA A 59 -21.94 0.32 -5.64
CA ALA A 59 -22.05 -1.08 -6.05
C ALA A 59 -23.37 -1.40 -6.76
N LYS A 60 -24.45 -0.68 -6.42
CA LYS A 60 -25.77 -0.82 -7.07
C LYS A 60 -25.84 -0.20 -8.46
N THR A 61 -24.95 0.75 -8.77
CA THR A 61 -25.05 1.58 -9.99
C THR A 61 -23.80 1.53 -10.87
N VAL A 62 -22.78 0.76 -10.48
CA VAL A 62 -21.55 0.63 -11.28
C VAL A 62 -21.87 -0.04 -12.61
N ASP A 63 -21.34 0.53 -13.70
CA ASP A 63 -21.48 -0.05 -15.03
C ASP A 63 -20.66 -1.35 -15.13
N PRO A 64 -21.30 -2.52 -15.35
CA PRO A 64 -20.61 -3.81 -15.43
C PRO A 64 -19.68 -3.94 -16.65
N SER A 65 -19.74 -3.02 -17.62
CA SER A 65 -18.84 -3.00 -18.77
C SER A 65 -17.46 -2.43 -18.44
N LEU A 66 -17.30 -1.73 -17.31
CA LEU A 66 -16.03 -1.13 -16.91
C LEU A 66 -14.96 -2.21 -16.64
N PRO A 67 -13.67 -1.91 -16.86
CA PRO A 67 -12.60 -2.92 -16.80
C PRO A 67 -12.52 -3.67 -15.47
N LEU A 68 -12.71 -2.96 -14.35
CA LEU A 68 -12.67 -3.45 -12.98
C LEU A 68 -14.01 -3.23 -12.26
N ALA A 69 -15.12 -3.34 -12.99
CA ALA A 69 -16.46 -3.14 -12.44
C ALA A 69 -16.72 -4.01 -11.21
N GLY A 70 -17.19 -3.39 -10.13
CA GLY A 70 -17.63 -4.11 -8.93
C GLY A 70 -16.52 -4.56 -7.99
N VAL A 71 -15.25 -4.28 -8.31
CA VAL A 71 -14.10 -4.68 -7.51
C VAL A 71 -13.94 -3.76 -6.28
N PRO A 72 -13.99 -4.29 -5.04
CA PRO A 72 -13.73 -3.50 -3.84
C PRO A 72 -12.29 -2.97 -3.80
N PHE A 73 -12.11 -1.77 -3.27
CA PHE A 73 -10.84 -1.03 -3.33
C PHE A 73 -10.60 -0.25 -2.04
N ALA A 74 -9.33 0.06 -1.75
CA ALA A 74 -8.95 0.93 -0.64
C ALA A 74 -8.09 2.10 -1.15
N ILE A 75 -8.34 3.30 -0.61
CA ILE A 75 -7.56 4.49 -0.95
C ILE A 75 -6.69 4.90 0.22
N LYS A 76 -5.36 4.93 0.06
CA LYS A 76 -4.48 5.47 1.11
C LYS A 76 -4.93 6.86 1.57
N ASP A 77 -5.04 7.06 2.89
CA ASP A 77 -5.39 8.34 3.53
C ASP A 77 -4.22 9.35 3.46
N LEU A 78 -3.54 9.42 2.31
CA LEU A 78 -2.43 10.33 2.03
C LEU A 78 -2.12 10.32 0.53
N GLY A 79 -1.97 11.52 -0.04
CA GLY A 79 -1.47 11.74 -1.41
C GLY A 79 -2.56 12.08 -2.42
N ILE A 80 -3.73 11.42 -2.33
CA ILE A 80 -4.88 11.70 -3.20
C ILE A 80 -6.15 11.93 -2.39
N ALA A 81 -7.09 12.69 -2.96
CA ALA A 81 -8.35 13.06 -2.34
C ALA A 81 -9.55 12.34 -2.97
N ILE A 82 -10.55 12.09 -2.13
CA ILE A 82 -11.93 11.77 -2.54
C ILE A 82 -12.80 12.94 -2.07
N ARG A 83 -13.59 13.52 -2.99
CA ARG A 83 -14.51 14.62 -2.70
C ARG A 83 -15.45 14.22 -1.56
N GLY A 84 -15.53 15.07 -0.54
CA GLY A 84 -16.41 14.88 0.61
C GLY A 84 -15.93 13.83 1.61
N VAL A 85 -14.73 13.26 1.45
CA VAL A 85 -14.12 12.33 2.41
C VAL A 85 -13.01 13.05 3.18
N PRO A 86 -13.02 13.02 4.52
CA PRO A 86 -11.93 13.57 5.32
C PRO A 86 -10.60 12.84 5.07
N THR A 87 -9.52 13.59 4.85
CA THR A 87 -8.15 13.08 4.74
C THR A 87 -7.36 13.46 6.00
N HIS A 88 -6.82 12.48 6.73
CA HIS A 88 -6.15 12.71 8.01
C HIS A 88 -4.62 12.71 7.89
N GLY A 89 -4.06 12.00 6.90
CA GLY A 89 -2.62 11.86 6.75
C GLY A 89 -1.98 11.17 7.95
N GLY A 90 -2.72 10.33 8.67
CA GLY A 90 -2.26 9.71 9.91
C GLY A 90 -1.96 10.70 11.06
N SER A 91 -2.48 11.93 11.01
CA SER A 91 -2.23 12.96 12.03
C SER A 91 -3.47 13.25 12.89
N ARG A 92 -3.24 13.85 14.06
CA ARG A 92 -4.30 14.41 14.93
C ARG A 92 -4.68 15.85 14.58
N ILE A 93 -3.97 16.45 13.62
CA ILE A 93 -4.38 17.73 13.02
C ILE A 93 -5.78 17.54 12.42
N PRO A 94 -6.68 18.54 12.50
CA PRO A 94 -8.00 18.45 11.89
C PRO A 94 -7.91 17.99 10.43
N ALA A 95 -8.71 16.97 10.11
CA ALA A 95 -8.71 16.38 8.78
C ALA A 95 -9.10 17.42 7.73
N TRP A 96 -8.47 17.31 6.57
CA TRP A 96 -8.83 18.14 5.43
C TRP A 96 -9.98 17.49 4.66
N LEU A 97 -11.07 18.22 4.48
CA LEU A 97 -12.22 17.78 3.69
C LEU A 97 -12.08 18.31 2.27
N ALA A 98 -11.78 17.43 1.32
CA ALA A 98 -11.61 17.81 -0.08
C ALA A 98 -12.97 18.14 -0.73
N ASP A 99 -13.02 19.22 -1.49
CA ASP A 99 -14.16 19.57 -2.35
C ASP A 99 -14.00 19.04 -3.78
N VAL A 100 -12.92 18.31 -4.06
CA VAL A 100 -12.61 17.72 -5.37
C VAL A 100 -12.03 16.32 -5.22
N ASN A 101 -12.19 15.51 -6.27
CA ASN A 101 -11.42 14.29 -6.41
C ASN A 101 -10.03 14.64 -6.96
N SER A 102 -9.03 13.85 -6.58
CA SER A 102 -7.79 13.78 -7.37
C SER A 102 -8.05 13.12 -8.71
N VAL A 103 -7.27 13.48 -9.74
CA VAL A 103 -7.37 12.86 -11.08
C VAL A 103 -7.22 11.34 -10.98
N LEU A 104 -6.34 10.87 -10.10
CA LEU A 104 -6.14 9.44 -9.89
C LEU A 104 -7.37 8.76 -9.27
N THR A 105 -8.04 9.42 -8.32
CA THR A 105 -9.33 8.95 -7.76
C THR A 105 -10.38 8.83 -8.86
N ASP A 106 -10.51 9.85 -9.72
CA ASP A 106 -11.45 9.81 -10.84
C ASP A 106 -11.14 8.66 -11.81
N ARG A 107 -9.85 8.38 -12.09
CA ARG A 107 -9.44 7.24 -12.93
C ARG A 107 -9.76 5.89 -12.29
N TYR A 108 -9.59 5.73 -10.97
CA TYR A 108 -10.02 4.51 -10.29
C TYR A 108 -11.54 4.31 -10.36
N LEU A 109 -12.31 5.38 -10.16
CA LEU A 109 -13.76 5.33 -10.28
C LEU A 109 -14.20 5.05 -11.74
N ALA A 110 -13.53 5.64 -12.72
CA ALA A 110 -13.79 5.37 -14.14
C ALA A 110 -13.43 3.92 -14.53
N ALA A 111 -12.46 3.31 -13.85
CA ALA A 111 -12.14 1.89 -14.03
C ALA A 111 -13.20 0.94 -13.46
N GLY A 112 -14.15 1.43 -12.65
CA GLY A 112 -15.20 0.62 -12.02
C GLY A 112 -14.91 0.16 -10.60
N LEU A 113 -13.77 0.55 -10.02
CA LEU A 113 -13.40 0.23 -8.64
C LEU A 113 -14.36 0.87 -7.63
N ILE A 114 -14.53 0.24 -6.47
CA ILE A 114 -15.42 0.67 -5.39
C ILE A 114 -14.61 0.90 -4.11
N PRO A 115 -14.21 2.14 -3.79
CA PRO A 115 -13.54 2.45 -2.52
C PRO A 115 -14.45 2.13 -1.33
N ILE A 116 -14.02 1.20 -0.46
CA ILE A 116 -14.77 0.82 0.75
C ILE A 116 -14.21 1.48 2.01
N VAL A 117 -12.95 1.92 1.98
CA VAL A 117 -12.26 2.59 3.08
C VAL A 117 -11.19 3.54 2.54
N THR A 118 -10.82 4.54 3.35
CA THR A 118 -9.45 5.06 3.31
C THR A 118 -8.55 4.25 4.24
N SER A 119 -7.31 4.00 3.85
CA SER A 119 -6.38 3.16 4.61
C SER A 119 -5.41 3.97 5.46
N THR A 120 -5.02 3.43 6.60
CA THR A 120 -4.08 4.08 7.52
C THR A 120 -2.69 4.33 6.89
N SER A 121 -2.09 5.44 7.32
CA SER A 121 -0.72 5.86 7.00
C SER A 121 -0.04 6.28 8.31
N PRO A 122 1.30 6.18 8.43
CA PRO A 122 1.99 6.96 9.45
C PRO A 122 1.82 8.45 9.20
N GLU A 123 2.01 9.23 10.26
CA GLU A 123 1.85 10.68 10.23
C GLU A 123 2.64 11.33 9.08
N HIS A 124 1.90 11.94 8.15
CA HIS A 124 2.36 12.57 6.91
C HIS A 124 3.25 11.69 6.03
N GLY A 125 3.17 10.37 6.18
CA GLY A 125 3.97 9.42 5.43
C GLY A 125 5.46 9.46 5.75
N LEU A 126 5.85 10.04 6.90
CA LEU A 126 7.24 10.29 7.27
C LEU A 126 7.99 9.08 7.82
N ARG A 127 7.33 7.92 7.92
CA ARG A 127 7.92 6.67 8.44
C ARG A 127 7.62 5.49 7.54
N LEU A 128 8.52 4.50 7.57
CA LEU A 128 8.40 3.23 6.84
C LEU A 128 7.74 2.12 7.69
N MET A 129 6.99 2.54 8.70
CA MET A 129 6.21 1.71 9.62
C MET A 129 4.90 2.45 9.88
N THR A 130 3.76 1.77 9.75
CA THR A 130 2.44 2.41 9.78
C THR A 130 1.91 2.46 11.22
N GLU A 131 2.42 3.42 11.97
CA GLU A 131 1.92 3.76 13.30
C GLU A 131 1.74 5.28 13.44
N SER A 132 0.63 5.67 14.07
CA SER A 132 0.30 7.07 14.34
C SER A 132 -0.39 7.24 15.69
N ARG A 133 -0.34 8.47 16.22
CA ARG A 133 -1.13 8.83 17.39
C ARG A 133 -2.62 8.97 17.12
N ALA A 134 -3.02 9.16 15.86
CA ALA A 134 -4.41 9.31 15.47
C ALA A 134 -5.12 7.95 15.36
N PHE A 135 -4.46 6.97 14.73
CA PHE A 135 -5.08 5.68 14.39
C PHE A 135 -4.42 4.49 15.09
N GLY A 136 -3.32 4.66 15.83
CA GLY A 136 -2.60 3.56 16.46
C GLY A 136 -1.67 2.84 15.48
N ILE A 137 -1.42 1.54 15.73
CA ILE A 137 -0.49 0.71 14.96
C ILE A 137 -1.30 -0.12 13.95
N THR A 138 -0.87 -0.11 12.70
CA THR A 138 -1.30 -1.09 11.69
C THR A 138 -0.34 -2.27 11.70
N ARG A 139 -0.89 -3.47 11.90
CA ARG A 139 -0.13 -4.70 12.07
C ARG A 139 -0.09 -5.51 10.79
N ASN A 140 0.91 -6.38 10.68
CA ASN A 140 1.07 -7.26 9.53
C ASN A 140 0.05 -8.44 9.60
N PRO A 141 -0.73 -8.71 8.55
CA PRO A 141 -1.67 -9.83 8.54
C PRO A 141 -1.02 -11.21 8.68
N TRP A 142 0.23 -11.37 8.26
CA TRP A 142 0.96 -12.64 8.38
C TRP A 142 1.47 -12.91 9.79
N ASN A 143 1.72 -11.86 10.57
CA ASN A 143 2.09 -11.93 11.98
C ASN A 143 1.81 -10.58 12.64
N THR A 144 0.82 -10.52 13.52
CA THR A 144 0.38 -9.27 14.15
C THR A 144 1.45 -8.67 15.08
N GLY A 145 2.48 -9.42 15.49
CA GLY A 145 3.65 -8.88 16.18
C GLY A 145 4.60 -8.06 15.28
N HIS A 146 4.42 -8.07 13.95
CA HIS A 146 5.33 -7.45 12.99
C HIS A 146 4.70 -6.22 12.29
N THR A 147 5.57 -5.36 11.74
CA THR A 147 5.14 -4.21 10.94
C THR A 147 4.59 -4.63 9.58
N SER A 148 3.53 -3.96 9.12
CA SER A 148 3.06 -4.00 7.74
C SER A 148 3.90 -3.14 6.79
N GLY A 149 4.98 -2.52 7.28
CA GLY A 149 5.76 -1.51 6.58
C GLY A 149 5.03 -0.17 6.47
N GLY A 150 5.54 0.73 5.65
CA GLY A 150 4.98 2.07 5.45
C GLY A 150 5.67 2.84 4.33
N SER A 151 5.14 3.98 3.91
CA SER A 151 3.95 4.63 4.50
C SER A 151 2.61 4.10 4.01
N SER A 152 2.54 3.18 3.05
CA SER A 152 1.27 2.59 2.58
C SER A 152 0.93 1.27 3.28
N GLY A 153 1.23 1.15 4.58
CA GLY A 153 1.06 -0.11 5.31
C GLY A 153 -0.40 -0.49 5.54
N GLY A 154 -1.32 0.47 5.71
CA GLY A 154 -2.76 0.21 5.75
C GLY A 154 -3.24 -0.44 4.45
N SER A 155 -2.88 0.14 3.31
CA SER A 155 -3.19 -0.43 1.99
C SER A 155 -2.63 -1.84 1.82
N ALA A 156 -1.38 -2.08 2.23
CA ALA A 156 -0.78 -3.42 2.16
C ALA A 156 -1.50 -4.42 3.06
N ALA A 157 -1.81 -4.03 4.29
CA ALA A 157 -2.48 -4.91 5.24
C ALA A 157 -3.88 -5.30 4.76
N LEU A 158 -4.65 -4.37 4.18
CA LEU A 158 -5.97 -4.67 3.61
C LEU A 158 -5.89 -5.64 2.42
N VAL A 159 -4.88 -5.50 1.56
CA VAL A 159 -4.71 -6.40 0.40
C VAL A 159 -4.22 -7.79 0.85
N ALA A 160 -3.24 -7.83 1.74
CA ALA A 160 -2.66 -9.09 2.25
C ALA A 160 -3.62 -9.86 3.16
N ALA A 161 -4.52 -9.17 3.88
CA ALA A 161 -5.61 -9.80 4.62
C ALA A 161 -6.80 -10.22 3.73
N GLY A 162 -6.72 -9.98 2.41
CA GLY A 162 -7.79 -10.26 1.45
C GLY A 162 -9.09 -9.53 1.73
N VAL A 163 -9.01 -8.35 2.34
CA VAL A 163 -10.15 -7.42 2.49
C VAL A 163 -10.50 -6.85 1.12
N VAL A 164 -9.48 -6.45 0.35
CA VAL A 164 -9.61 -5.99 -1.04
C VAL A 164 -8.55 -6.66 -1.93
N PRO A 165 -8.81 -6.86 -3.23
CA PRO A 165 -7.82 -7.42 -4.15
C PRO A 165 -6.68 -6.45 -4.50
N VAL A 166 -6.95 -5.15 -4.46
CA VAL A 166 -6.00 -4.10 -4.81
C VAL A 166 -6.28 -2.85 -3.98
N ALA A 167 -5.23 -2.07 -3.70
CA ALA A 167 -5.33 -0.81 -2.96
C ALA A 167 -4.38 0.25 -3.52
N HIS A 168 -4.84 1.50 -3.54
CA HIS A 168 -4.00 2.66 -3.85
C HIS A 168 -2.85 2.77 -2.84
N ALA A 169 -1.68 3.16 -3.34
CA ALA A 169 -0.50 3.42 -2.53
C ALA A 169 0.38 4.47 -3.20
N SER A 170 1.25 5.11 -2.40
CA SER A 170 2.17 6.15 -2.86
C SER A 170 3.59 5.87 -2.37
N ASP A 171 4.59 6.26 -3.16
CA ASP A 171 6.01 5.98 -2.90
C ASP A 171 6.91 7.13 -3.33
N GLY A 172 7.61 7.72 -2.35
CA GLY A 172 8.74 8.63 -2.58
C GLY A 172 10.08 8.00 -2.22
N GLY A 173 10.16 7.40 -1.03
CA GLY A 173 11.38 6.77 -0.51
C GLY A 173 11.21 5.31 -0.13
N GLY A 174 10.24 4.59 -0.69
CA GLY A 174 9.95 3.19 -0.38
C GLY A 174 8.48 2.87 -0.13
N SER A 175 7.61 3.86 -0.04
CA SER A 175 6.30 3.68 0.59
C SER A 175 5.28 2.78 -0.14
N ILE A 176 5.59 2.26 -1.34
CA ILE A 176 4.88 1.14 -1.97
C ILE A 176 5.71 -0.14 -1.79
N ARG A 177 6.99 -0.09 -2.13
CA ARG A 177 7.87 -1.28 -2.17
C ARG A 177 8.17 -1.87 -0.78
N VAL A 178 8.30 -1.03 0.23
CA VAL A 178 8.48 -1.42 1.64
C VAL A 178 7.29 -2.23 2.13
N PRO A 179 6.06 -1.69 2.17
CA PRO A 179 4.94 -2.44 2.69
C PRO A 179 4.63 -3.66 1.82
N ALA A 180 4.87 -3.60 0.50
CA ALA A 180 4.80 -4.77 -0.36
C ALA A 180 5.73 -5.90 0.09
N ALA A 181 7.01 -5.60 0.33
CA ALA A 181 7.99 -6.58 0.81
C ALA A 181 7.64 -7.14 2.20
N CYS A 182 7.15 -6.30 3.11
CA CYS A 182 6.73 -6.74 4.44
C CYS A 182 5.50 -7.67 4.42
N THR A 183 4.61 -7.51 3.43
CA THR A 183 3.31 -8.20 3.39
C THR A 183 3.16 -9.19 2.23
N GLY A 184 4.25 -9.50 1.52
CA GLY A 184 4.26 -10.49 0.45
C GLY A 184 3.45 -10.07 -0.80
N LEU A 185 3.42 -8.78 -1.12
CA LEU A 185 2.66 -8.22 -2.25
C LEU A 185 3.56 -7.74 -3.39
N VAL A 186 2.93 -7.48 -4.54
CA VAL A 186 3.53 -6.76 -5.66
C VAL A 186 3.36 -5.26 -5.46
N GLY A 187 4.47 -4.52 -5.48
CA GLY A 187 4.50 -3.07 -5.33
C GLY A 187 5.45 -2.40 -6.31
N LEU A 188 4.90 -1.67 -7.30
CA LEU A 188 5.67 -0.94 -8.30
C LEU A 188 5.70 0.57 -8.00
N LYS A 189 6.91 1.09 -7.79
CA LYS A 189 7.22 2.52 -7.96
C LYS A 189 7.34 2.79 -9.45
N THR A 190 6.42 3.58 -9.99
CA THR A 190 6.45 3.97 -11.40
C THR A 190 7.53 5.01 -11.68
N SER A 191 7.87 5.19 -12.95
CA SER A 191 8.72 6.32 -13.38
C SER A 191 8.08 7.65 -12.97
N ARG A 192 8.91 8.63 -12.59
CA ARG A 192 8.45 10.00 -12.35
C ARG A 192 7.64 10.53 -13.54
N GLY A 193 6.50 11.15 -13.25
CA GLY A 193 5.60 11.69 -14.29
C GLY A 193 4.79 10.62 -15.06
N ARG A 194 4.78 9.36 -14.60
CA ARG A 194 3.94 8.31 -15.20
C ARG A 194 2.48 8.41 -14.77
N THR A 195 2.23 8.79 -13.51
CA THR A 195 0.89 8.93 -12.92
C THR A 195 0.66 10.37 -12.45
N PRO A 196 -0.60 10.85 -12.45
CA PRO A 196 -0.92 12.23 -12.06
C PRO A 196 -0.92 12.38 -10.53
N LEU A 197 -0.56 13.58 -10.05
CA LEU A 197 -0.57 13.97 -8.63
C LEU A 197 -1.63 15.05 -8.32
N THR A 198 -2.35 15.49 -9.35
CA THR A 198 -3.20 16.66 -9.38
C THR A 198 -4.62 16.37 -8.84
N PRO A 199 -5.37 17.40 -8.42
CA PRO A 199 -5.02 18.83 -8.42
C PRO A 199 -4.30 19.29 -7.14
N LEU A 200 -4.04 18.39 -6.19
CA LEU A 200 -3.52 18.76 -4.87
C LEU A 200 -2.10 19.31 -4.96
N VAL A 201 -1.27 18.65 -5.76
CA VAL A 201 0.11 19.06 -6.03
C VAL A 201 0.45 18.74 -7.48
N SER A 202 1.28 19.58 -8.11
CA SER A 202 1.82 19.30 -9.45
C SER A 202 3.08 18.43 -9.38
N GLU A 203 3.84 18.56 -8.29
CA GLU A 203 5.06 17.81 -8.02
C GLU A 203 5.27 17.69 -6.51
N SER A 204 5.46 16.48 -5.99
CA SER A 204 5.73 16.23 -4.58
C SER A 204 7.15 15.70 -4.35
N TRP A 205 7.82 16.23 -3.34
CA TRP A 205 9.24 15.98 -3.01
C TRP A 205 10.14 16.05 -4.25
N TYR A 206 10.06 17.16 -4.99
CA TYR A 206 10.84 17.37 -6.22
C TYR A 206 10.68 16.23 -7.24
N GLY A 207 9.49 15.64 -7.31
CA GLY A 207 9.10 14.57 -8.22
C GLY A 207 9.52 13.17 -7.79
N MET A 208 9.94 13.00 -6.53
CA MET A 208 10.22 11.68 -5.97
C MET A 208 8.95 10.89 -5.72
N VAL A 209 7.88 11.53 -5.25
CA VAL A 209 6.63 10.83 -4.93
C VAL A 209 5.88 10.50 -6.22
N VAL A 210 5.41 9.25 -6.31
CA VAL A 210 4.44 8.81 -7.32
C VAL A 210 3.38 7.96 -6.65
N ASP A 211 2.20 7.92 -7.26
CA ASP A 211 1.10 7.07 -6.85
C ASP A 211 0.96 5.88 -7.81
N HIS A 212 0.58 4.74 -7.26
CA HIS A 212 0.18 3.55 -7.99
C HIS A 212 -0.63 2.63 -7.06
N ALA A 213 -0.17 1.41 -6.79
CA ALA A 213 -0.93 0.46 -6.00
C ALA A 213 -0.09 -0.65 -5.38
N LEU A 214 -0.74 -1.36 -4.46
CA LEU A 214 -0.36 -2.65 -3.91
C LEU A 214 -1.33 -3.72 -4.42
N THR A 215 -0.80 -4.82 -4.94
CA THR A 215 -1.55 -5.86 -5.65
C THR A 215 -1.04 -7.25 -5.28
N ARG A 216 -1.88 -8.28 -5.45
CA ARG A 216 -1.44 -9.68 -5.31
C ARG A 216 -0.73 -10.22 -6.55
N SER A 217 -1.08 -9.71 -7.74
CA SER A 217 -0.55 -10.19 -9.01
C SER A 217 0.16 -9.10 -9.81
N VAL A 218 1.16 -9.49 -10.60
CA VAL A 218 1.79 -8.59 -11.59
C VAL A 218 0.78 -8.18 -12.67
N ARG A 219 -0.20 -9.05 -12.97
CA ARG A 219 -1.32 -8.77 -13.88
C ARG A 219 -2.10 -7.53 -13.45
N ASP A 220 -2.54 -7.48 -12.19
CA ASP A 220 -3.28 -6.34 -11.64
C ASP A 220 -2.43 -5.09 -11.56
N CYS A 221 -1.16 -5.21 -11.16
CA CYS A 221 -0.23 -4.09 -11.11
C CYS A 221 -0.13 -3.42 -12.50
N ALA A 222 0.04 -4.23 -13.54
CA ALA A 222 0.15 -3.76 -14.90
C ALA A 222 -1.17 -3.20 -15.45
N LEU A 223 -2.29 -3.91 -15.28
CA LEU A 223 -3.61 -3.47 -15.71
C LEU A 223 -4.01 -2.14 -15.06
N LEU A 224 -3.80 -2.00 -13.75
CA LEU A 224 -4.14 -0.77 -13.06
C LEU A 224 -3.27 0.40 -13.53
N LEU A 225 -2.02 0.14 -13.94
CA LEU A 225 -1.18 1.17 -14.53
C LEU A 225 -1.70 1.60 -15.90
N ASP A 226 -2.15 0.67 -16.75
CA ASP A 226 -2.82 0.99 -18.02
C ASP A 226 -4.04 1.89 -17.82
N LEU A 227 -4.83 1.62 -16.77
CA LEU A 227 -6.05 2.37 -16.46
C LEU A 227 -5.78 3.75 -15.86
N THR A 228 -4.62 3.95 -15.26
CA THR A 228 -4.36 5.15 -14.43
C THR A 228 -3.16 6.01 -14.87
N HIS A 229 -2.30 5.54 -15.77
CA HIS A 229 -1.15 6.33 -16.23
C HIS A 229 -1.56 7.51 -17.12
N GLY A 230 -0.60 8.39 -17.36
CA GLY A 230 -0.71 9.52 -18.29
C GLY A 230 -0.83 10.84 -17.55
N SER A 231 -0.26 11.88 -18.15
CA SER A 231 -0.35 13.24 -17.63
C SER A 231 -1.79 13.75 -17.67
N ASP A 232 -2.03 14.81 -16.93
CA ASP A 232 -3.21 15.66 -16.99
C ASP A 232 -2.79 17.12 -17.29
N PRO A 233 -3.72 18.06 -17.54
CA PRO A 233 -3.38 19.44 -17.91
C PRO A 233 -2.52 20.21 -16.91
N LEU A 234 -2.50 19.81 -15.63
CA LEU A 234 -1.71 20.44 -14.56
C LEU A 234 -0.38 19.71 -14.29
N SER A 235 -0.08 18.64 -15.04
CA SER A 235 1.18 17.92 -14.92
C SER A 235 2.36 18.77 -15.47
N PRO A 236 3.43 19.00 -14.69
CA PRO A 236 4.56 19.84 -15.12
C PRO A 236 5.45 19.16 -16.17
N TYR A 237 5.42 17.83 -16.24
CA TYR A 237 6.10 17.00 -17.22
C TYR A 237 5.42 15.62 -17.29
N ALA A 238 5.74 14.85 -18.33
CA ALA A 238 5.24 13.50 -18.52
C ALA A 238 6.38 12.51 -18.76
N ALA A 239 6.23 11.28 -18.24
CA ALA A 239 7.09 10.18 -18.63
C ALA A 239 6.88 9.82 -20.12
N PRO A 240 7.90 9.30 -20.83
CA PRO A 240 7.75 8.89 -22.23
C PRO A 240 6.56 7.94 -22.43
N PRO A 241 5.79 8.07 -23.52
CA PRO A 241 4.64 7.19 -23.77
C PRO A 241 5.10 5.72 -23.82
N PRO A 242 4.31 4.78 -23.26
CA PRO A 242 4.65 3.37 -23.35
C PRO A 242 4.50 2.88 -24.80
N LYS A 243 5.30 1.88 -25.21
CA LYS A 243 5.29 1.31 -26.57
C LYS A 243 4.12 0.33 -26.83
N GLY A 244 3.11 0.34 -25.96
CA GLY A 244 2.02 -0.62 -25.86
C GLY A 244 1.39 -0.52 -24.47
N THR A 245 0.64 -1.54 -24.05
CA THR A 245 0.09 -1.61 -22.69
C THR A 245 1.04 -2.32 -21.73
N PHE A 246 1.00 -1.92 -20.46
CA PHE A 246 1.72 -2.58 -19.39
C PHE A 246 1.23 -4.02 -19.19
N ALA A 247 -0.08 -4.26 -19.30
CA ALA A 247 -0.67 -5.59 -19.20
C ALA A 247 -0.14 -6.54 -20.29
N ALA A 248 -0.02 -6.07 -21.55
CA ALA A 248 0.59 -6.87 -22.62
C ALA A 248 2.07 -7.13 -22.35
N ALA A 249 2.80 -6.14 -21.81
CA ALA A 249 4.19 -6.31 -21.44
C ALA A 249 4.39 -7.30 -20.27
N ALA A 250 3.43 -7.38 -19.34
CA ALA A 250 3.44 -8.33 -18.23
C ALA A 250 3.06 -9.75 -18.67
N ALA A 251 2.23 -9.89 -19.71
CA ALA A 251 1.77 -11.19 -20.22
C ALA A 251 2.74 -11.85 -21.21
N ARG A 252 3.63 -11.08 -21.85
CA ARG A 252 4.57 -11.63 -22.84
C ARG A 252 5.71 -12.40 -22.16
N ASP A 253 6.26 -13.38 -22.88
CA ASP A 253 7.58 -13.91 -22.55
C ASP A 253 8.62 -12.77 -22.64
N PRO A 254 9.35 -12.45 -21.56
CA PRO A 254 10.39 -11.44 -21.60
C PRO A 254 11.51 -11.80 -22.58
N GLY A 255 11.70 -13.09 -22.90
CA GLY A 255 12.86 -13.61 -23.61
C GLY A 255 14.12 -13.55 -22.73
N LYS A 256 15.29 -13.47 -23.36
CA LYS A 256 16.56 -13.34 -22.63
C LYS A 256 16.74 -11.91 -22.11
N LEU A 257 16.89 -11.78 -20.79
CA LEU A 257 17.20 -10.52 -20.12
C LEU A 257 18.61 -10.57 -19.52
N SER A 258 19.32 -9.45 -19.59
CA SER A 258 20.56 -9.23 -18.84
C SER A 258 20.24 -8.56 -17.51
N LEU A 259 20.54 -9.22 -16.40
CA LEU A 259 20.27 -8.71 -15.06
C LEU A 259 21.58 -8.34 -14.35
N ALA A 260 21.66 -7.10 -13.89
CA ALA A 260 22.73 -6.67 -12.98
C ALA A 260 22.34 -6.99 -11.54
N VAL A 261 23.22 -7.70 -10.82
CA VAL A 261 22.97 -8.10 -9.42
C VAL A 261 23.95 -7.40 -8.50
N TYR A 262 23.43 -6.57 -7.60
CA TYR A 262 24.20 -5.96 -6.52
C TYR A 262 24.28 -6.92 -5.34
N ARG A 263 25.46 -7.51 -5.11
CA ARG A 263 25.70 -8.48 -4.01
C ARG A 263 26.11 -7.83 -2.69
N LYS A 264 26.46 -6.55 -2.70
CA LYS A 264 26.83 -5.76 -1.53
C LYS A 264 25.75 -4.71 -1.28
N SER A 265 25.47 -4.41 -0.01
CA SER A 265 24.54 -3.33 0.32
C SER A 265 25.02 -2.03 -0.33
N PRO A 266 24.12 -1.15 -0.80
CA PRO A 266 24.45 0.21 -1.20
C PRO A 266 25.20 1.01 -0.12
N LEU A 267 25.06 0.61 1.14
CA LEU A 267 25.76 1.19 2.29
C LEU A 267 27.19 0.61 2.49
N GLY A 268 27.63 -0.32 1.65
CA GLY A 268 28.94 -0.98 1.77
C GLY A 268 29.04 -2.01 2.90
N LEU A 269 27.96 -2.23 3.65
CA LEU A 269 27.86 -3.19 4.76
C LEU A 269 27.24 -4.53 4.27
N PRO A 270 27.51 -5.66 4.93
CA PRO A 270 26.72 -6.87 4.67
C PRO A 270 25.25 -6.62 5.04
N PRO A 271 24.27 -7.21 4.34
CA PRO A 271 22.89 -7.24 4.84
C PRO A 271 22.89 -7.94 6.20
N LEU A 272 22.18 -7.44 7.23
CA LEU A 272 22.11 -8.24 8.47
C LEU A 272 21.26 -9.48 8.19
N ALA A 273 21.61 -10.54 8.92
CA ALA A 273 20.88 -11.77 8.87
C ALA A 273 19.44 -11.54 9.38
N CYS A 274 18.49 -12.32 8.87
CA CYS A 274 17.15 -12.41 9.48
C CYS A 274 17.31 -12.77 10.97
N GLY A 275 16.61 -12.02 11.83
CA GLY A 275 16.71 -12.17 13.29
C GLY A 275 17.98 -11.63 13.94
N ALA A 276 18.83 -10.90 13.19
CA ALA A 276 20.01 -10.24 13.77
C ALA A 276 19.64 -9.12 14.75
N MET A 277 18.43 -8.55 14.62
CA MET A 277 17.89 -7.51 15.49
C MET A 277 16.93 -8.07 16.55
N ASP A 278 16.71 -9.38 16.58
CA ASP A 278 15.87 -9.98 17.60
C ASP A 278 16.56 -9.80 18.95
N PRO A 279 15.85 -9.32 19.97
CA PRO A 279 16.40 -9.21 21.31
C PRO A 279 16.83 -10.60 21.79
N LYS A 280 17.98 -10.70 22.45
CA LYS A 280 18.53 -11.98 22.94
C LYS A 280 18.97 -11.85 24.40
N GLY A 281 18.73 -12.91 25.18
CA GLY A 281 19.27 -13.02 26.54
C GLY A 281 18.75 -11.93 27.46
N ALA A 282 19.66 -11.08 27.97
CA ALA A 282 19.29 -10.01 28.90
C ALA A 282 18.39 -8.95 28.26
N ASP A 283 18.60 -8.62 26.98
CA ASP A 283 17.78 -7.64 26.26
C ASP A 283 16.33 -8.14 26.12
N GLU A 284 16.18 -9.41 25.74
CA GLU A 284 14.87 -10.08 25.65
C GLU A 284 14.16 -10.15 27.00
N LEU A 285 14.90 -10.44 28.09
CA LEU A 285 14.34 -10.45 29.44
C LEU A 285 13.87 -9.06 29.85
N ILE A 286 14.66 -8.02 29.60
CA ILE A 286 14.34 -6.63 29.95
C ILE A 286 13.14 -6.15 29.15
N GLU A 287 13.11 -6.38 27.83
CA GLU A 287 11.98 -6.00 26.98
C GLU A 287 10.68 -6.69 27.43
N ASN A 288 10.72 -8.01 27.64
CA ASN A 288 9.56 -8.75 28.15
C ASN A 288 9.09 -8.26 29.52
N LEU A 289 10.00 -7.85 30.41
CA LEU A 289 9.64 -7.34 31.73
C LEU A 289 9.02 -5.94 31.63
N LEU A 290 9.59 -5.07 30.79
CA LEU A 290 9.07 -3.72 30.54
C LEU A 290 7.67 -3.77 29.90
N ASP A 291 7.46 -4.68 28.95
CA ASP A 291 6.17 -4.86 28.31
C ASP A 291 5.12 -5.43 29.27
N LYS A 292 5.46 -6.49 30.03
CA LYS A 292 4.56 -7.07 31.05
C LYS A 292 4.17 -6.09 32.15
N LEU A 293 5.07 -5.18 32.52
CA LEU A 293 4.84 -4.19 33.56
C LEU A 293 4.30 -2.85 33.02
N HIS A 294 4.07 -2.74 31.70
CA HIS A 294 3.69 -1.49 31.03
C HIS A 294 4.65 -0.31 31.31
N LEU A 295 5.94 -0.62 31.51
CA LEU A 295 7.01 0.33 31.83
C LEU A 295 7.78 0.81 30.58
N THR A 296 7.28 0.53 29.38
CA THR A 296 7.77 1.06 28.11
C THR A 296 8.05 2.58 28.11
N PRO A 297 7.32 3.44 28.87
CA PRO A 297 7.69 4.86 29.00
C PRO A 297 9.09 5.13 29.59
N LEU A 298 9.66 4.20 30.38
CA LEU A 298 11.01 4.33 30.94
C LEU A 298 12.11 4.28 29.87
N LEU A 299 11.83 3.68 28.70
CA LEU A 299 12.75 3.69 27.54
C LEU A 299 13.03 5.11 27.02
N LYS A 300 12.20 6.10 27.37
CA LYS A 300 12.39 7.51 26.99
C LYS A 300 13.45 8.23 27.85
N LEU A 301 13.95 7.59 28.90
CA LEU A 301 15.05 8.13 29.71
C LEU A 301 16.37 7.97 28.97
N LYS A 302 16.77 9.03 28.26
CA LYS A 302 17.99 9.12 27.44
C LYS A 302 19.27 8.50 28.05
N PRO A 303 19.57 8.62 29.36
CA PRO A 303 20.83 8.09 29.90
C PRO A 303 20.89 6.55 29.93
N PHE A 304 19.75 5.86 29.94
CA PHE A 304 19.71 4.43 30.25
C PHE A 304 19.66 3.53 29.00
N PHE A 305 19.11 4.01 27.88
CA PHE A 305 18.88 3.20 26.67
C PHE A 305 19.42 3.79 25.36
N GLY A 306 20.15 4.90 25.41
CA GLY A 306 20.67 5.58 24.20
C GLY A 306 21.47 4.67 23.26
N GLN A 307 22.31 3.78 23.80
CA GLN A 307 23.10 2.83 22.99
C GLN A 307 22.27 1.70 22.36
N LEU A 308 21.16 1.30 22.99
CA LEU A 308 20.26 0.26 22.46
C LEU A 308 19.44 0.81 21.28
N MET A 309 18.95 2.05 21.41
CA MET A 309 18.29 2.80 20.34
C MET A 309 19.24 3.15 19.20
N ASP A 310 20.47 3.56 19.49
CA ASP A 310 21.46 3.79 18.45
C ASP A 310 21.77 2.48 17.71
N LYS A 311 21.95 1.35 18.41
CA LYS A 311 22.12 0.05 17.72
C LYS A 311 20.89 -0.41 16.94
N SER A 312 19.68 -0.16 17.44
CA SER A 312 18.44 -0.61 16.79
C SER A 312 17.99 0.27 15.63
N LEU A 313 18.28 1.56 15.69
CA LEU A 313 17.87 2.56 14.69
C LEU A 313 18.99 2.96 13.73
N TRP A 314 20.29 2.78 14.08
CA TRP A 314 21.36 3.18 13.15
C TRP A 314 21.42 2.30 11.90
N PHE A 315 20.88 1.08 11.96
CA PHE A 315 20.81 0.19 10.83
C PHE A 315 19.36 -0.11 10.45
N THR A 316 18.81 0.74 9.60
CA THR A 316 17.59 0.39 8.87
C THR A 316 18.01 -0.42 7.65
N HIS A 317 17.82 -1.75 7.70
CA HIS A 317 17.97 -2.59 6.52
C HIS A 317 17.09 -2.03 5.42
N TRP A 318 17.65 -1.64 4.28
CA TRP A 318 16.80 -1.58 3.10
C TRP A 318 17.54 -1.87 1.80
N PRO A 319 17.01 -2.74 0.91
CA PRO A 319 17.57 -2.94 -0.41
C PRO A 319 17.28 -1.69 -1.24
N ALA A 320 18.28 -0.82 -1.46
CA ALA A 320 18.23 0.28 -2.44
C ALA A 320 16.87 1.04 -2.54
N ILE A 321 16.28 1.41 -1.39
CA ILE A 321 14.90 1.88 -1.34
C ILE A 321 14.72 3.37 -1.58
N GLN A 322 15.75 4.18 -1.45
CA GLN A 322 15.72 5.54 -1.97
C GLN A 322 15.99 5.52 -3.48
N ASN A 323 15.00 5.12 -4.27
CA ASN A 323 15.03 5.30 -5.71
C ASN A 323 14.84 6.79 -6.04
N VAL A 324 15.90 7.58 -5.84
CA VAL A 324 15.95 9.02 -6.12
C VAL A 324 16.13 9.32 -7.62
N SER A 325 16.37 8.29 -8.44
CA SER A 325 16.68 8.45 -9.87
C SER A 325 15.46 8.81 -10.74
N GLY A 326 14.24 8.67 -10.20
CA GLY A 326 12.99 8.79 -10.97
C GLY A 326 12.71 7.63 -11.91
N GLN A 327 13.58 6.61 -11.98
CA GLN A 327 13.36 5.36 -12.71
C GLN A 327 12.35 4.46 -11.97
N PRO A 328 11.70 3.51 -12.67
CA PRO A 328 10.80 2.59 -11.99
C PRO A 328 11.57 1.59 -11.12
N SER A 329 10.95 1.10 -10.05
CA SER A 329 11.46 -0.01 -9.24
C SER A 329 10.30 -0.82 -8.65
N ILE A 330 10.50 -2.11 -8.45
CA ILE A 330 9.42 -3.02 -8.06
C ILE A 330 9.86 -3.91 -6.89
N ALA A 331 8.94 -4.15 -5.96
CA ALA A 331 9.01 -5.22 -4.98
C ALA A 331 8.10 -6.37 -5.47
N LEU A 332 8.65 -7.58 -5.49
CA LEU A 332 7.96 -8.79 -5.91
C LEU A 332 8.14 -9.86 -4.83
N PRO A 333 7.09 -10.62 -4.46
CA PRO A 333 7.26 -11.82 -3.66
C PRO A 333 7.99 -12.86 -4.51
N VAL A 334 9.18 -13.27 -4.08
CA VAL A 334 10.00 -14.30 -4.76
C VAL A 334 9.86 -15.68 -4.12
N HIS A 335 9.17 -15.75 -2.98
CA HIS A 335 8.86 -16.96 -2.25
C HIS A 335 7.59 -16.71 -1.44
N VAL A 336 6.65 -17.64 -1.49
CA VAL A 336 5.52 -17.72 -0.56
C VAL A 336 5.91 -18.82 0.41
N THR A 337 6.04 -18.49 1.69
CA THR A 337 6.27 -19.53 2.71
C THR A 337 5.01 -20.37 2.81
N ASP A 338 5.16 -21.68 2.63
CA ASP A 338 4.09 -22.69 2.80
C ASP A 338 3.48 -22.65 4.21
#